data_AF-A0A2X0MTY5-F1
#
_entry.id   AF-A0A2X0MTY5-F1
#
_cell.length_a   1.000
_cell.length_b   1.000
_cell.length_c   1.000
_cell.angle_alpha   90.00
_cell.angle_beta   90.00
_cell.angle_gamma   90.00
#
_symmetry.space_group_name_H-M   'P 1'
#
loop_
_entity.id
_entity.type
_entity.pdbx_description
1 polymer ?
#
loop_
_entity_poly.entity_id
_entity_poly.type
_entity_poly.pdbx_seq_one_letter_code
_entity_poly.pdbx_strand_id
1 'polypeptide(L)'
;MTPPTDGVEAALVSDLESTIINLEQSFFHNGFQGGVVHGRLHGLFEGRSIGKDHAWQLSEEVGYYHGFALVWAHLLAAHEKGPTRWIFSGDCFLVDFAFSATTNLRQILFLSASFPLRNNSSAPVERSELDITAMLNNQRVKYRAVCAAIGVRPRITVASAGTNSSSGKLGGGL
;
A
#
# COMPACT_ATOMS: atom_id res chain seq x y z
N MET A 1 -42.50 28.14 -56.09
CA MET A 1 -41.87 26.82 -56.32
C MET A 1 -41.12 26.47 -55.05
N THR A 2 -41.85 25.98 -54.05
CA THR A 2 -41.29 25.50 -52.78
C THR A 2 -40.90 24.03 -52.96
N PRO A 3 -39.77 23.58 -52.41
CA PRO A 3 -39.35 22.18 -52.56
C PRO A 3 -40.35 21.25 -51.86
N PRO A 4 -40.45 19.98 -52.28
CA PRO A 4 -41.42 19.03 -51.74
C PRO A 4 -41.01 18.63 -50.32
N THR A 5 -41.71 19.15 -49.32
CA THR A 5 -41.45 18.91 -47.88
C THR A 5 -41.97 17.56 -47.40
N ASP A 6 -42.92 16.96 -48.13
CA ASP A 6 -43.69 15.79 -47.68
C ASP A 6 -42.83 14.52 -47.54
N GLY A 7 -41.77 14.38 -48.36
CA GLY A 7 -40.83 13.26 -48.27
C GLY A 7 -39.85 13.36 -47.10
N VAL A 8 -39.54 14.59 -46.67
CA VAL A 8 -38.63 14.84 -45.54
C VAL A 8 -39.35 14.63 -44.22
N GLU A 9 -40.61 15.06 -44.14
CA GLU A 9 -41.44 14.91 -42.93
C GLU A 9 -41.77 13.43 -42.67
N ALA A 10 -42.11 12.66 -43.72
CA ALA A 10 -42.36 11.22 -43.59
C ALA A 10 -41.11 10.43 -43.14
N ALA A 11 -39.93 10.81 -43.61
CA ALA A 11 -38.67 10.20 -43.17
C ALA A 11 -38.36 10.52 -41.70
N LEU A 12 -38.58 11.77 -41.28
CA LEU A 12 -38.42 12.21 -39.89
C LEU A 12 -39.36 11.48 -38.93
N VAL A 13 -40.62 11.26 -39.33
CA VAL A 13 -41.59 10.51 -38.53
C VAL A 13 -41.17 9.04 -38.39
N SER A 14 -40.71 8.42 -39.48
CA SER A 14 -40.21 7.03 -39.44
C SER A 14 -38.97 6.86 -38.56
N ASP A 15 -38.03 7.82 -38.61
CA ASP A 15 -36.86 7.86 -37.72
C ASP A 15 -37.26 8.07 -36.25
N LEU A 16 -38.27 8.90 -35.97
CA LEU A 16 -38.75 9.13 -34.61
C LEU A 16 -39.44 7.88 -34.03
N GLU A 17 -40.30 7.23 -34.81
CA GLU A 17 -40.99 5.99 -34.41
C GLU A 17 -39.98 4.85 -34.16
N SER A 18 -38.98 4.70 -35.04
CA SER A 18 -37.93 3.71 -34.85
C SER A 18 -37.05 4.01 -33.63
N THR A 19 -36.80 5.29 -33.33
CA THR A 19 -36.09 5.72 -32.12
C THR A 19 -36.87 5.42 -30.85
N ILE A 20 -38.20 5.61 -30.85
CA ILE A 20 -39.09 5.32 -29.71
C ILE A 20 -39.19 3.81 -29.45
N ILE A 21 -39.28 3.00 -30.51
CA ILE A 21 -39.34 1.54 -30.38
C ILE A 21 -38.02 0.98 -29.81
N ASN A 22 -36.88 1.52 -30.23
CA ASN A 22 -35.55 1.07 -29.76
C ASN A 22 -35.03 1.84 -28.54
N LEU A 23 -35.86 2.69 -27.93
CA LEU A 23 -35.44 3.66 -26.94
C LEU A 23 -34.86 2.97 -25.69
N GLU A 24 -35.53 1.94 -25.19
CA GLU A 24 -35.06 1.10 -24.08
C GLU A 24 -33.69 0.47 -24.37
N GLN A 25 -33.56 -0.20 -25.53
CA GLN A 25 -32.33 -0.87 -25.93
C GLN A 25 -31.18 0.13 -26.12
N SER A 26 -31.46 1.32 -26.64
CA SER A 26 -30.48 2.39 -26.79
C SER A 26 -29.98 2.91 -25.44
N PHE A 27 -30.86 3.08 -24.45
CA PHE A 27 -30.45 3.47 -23.10
C PHE A 27 -29.70 2.37 -22.38
N PHE A 28 -30.11 1.11 -22.55
CA PHE A 28 -29.38 -0.02 -21.99
C PHE A 28 -27.96 -0.09 -22.57
N HIS A 29 -27.82 0.01 -23.89
CA HIS A 29 -26.51 -0.05 -24.54
C HIS A 29 -25.62 1.13 -24.16
N ASN A 30 -26.16 2.36 -24.17
CA ASN A 30 -25.42 3.55 -23.75
C ASN A 30 -25.03 3.50 -22.27
N GLY A 31 -25.96 3.09 -21.40
CA GLY A 31 -25.70 2.94 -19.97
C GLY A 31 -24.68 1.84 -19.66
N PHE A 32 -24.74 0.72 -20.37
CA PHE A 32 -23.78 -0.38 -20.23
C PHE A 32 -22.39 0.02 -20.74
N GLN A 33 -22.28 0.58 -21.95
CA GLN A 33 -21.00 1.03 -22.48
C GLN A 33 -20.39 2.13 -21.61
N GLY A 34 -21.18 3.13 -21.21
CA GLY A 34 -20.75 4.19 -20.32
C GLY A 34 -20.34 3.66 -18.95
N GLY A 35 -21.13 2.76 -18.37
CA GLY A 35 -20.89 2.16 -17.07
C GLY A 35 -19.64 1.27 -17.03
N VAL A 36 -19.38 0.48 -18.07
CA VAL A 36 -18.19 -0.37 -18.17
C VAL A 36 -16.93 0.49 -18.30
N VAL A 37 -16.94 1.50 -19.18
CA VAL A 37 -15.79 2.40 -19.35
C VAL A 37 -15.54 3.19 -18.07
N HIS A 38 -16.59 3.75 -17.48
CA HIS A 38 -16.49 4.52 -16.25
C HIS A 38 -16.03 3.67 -15.06
N GLY A 39 -16.63 2.49 -14.86
CA GLY A 39 -16.26 1.56 -13.79
C GLY A 39 -14.81 1.10 -13.90
N ARG A 40 -14.32 0.83 -15.13
CA ARG A 40 -12.91 0.50 -15.35
C ARG A 40 -11.97 1.64 -14.98
N LEU A 41 -12.30 2.87 -15.38
CA LEU A 41 -11.51 4.04 -15.04
C LEU A 41 -11.54 4.30 -13.53
N HIS A 42 -12.71 4.24 -12.91
CA HIS A 42 -12.87 4.50 -11.48
C HIS A 42 -12.12 3.48 -10.64
N GLY A 43 -12.26 2.18 -10.95
CA GLY A 43 -11.50 1.13 -10.28
C GLY A 43 -9.99 1.31 -10.43
N LEU A 44 -9.51 1.80 -11.58
CA LEU A 44 -8.09 2.09 -11.79
C LEU A 44 -7.61 3.27 -10.94
N PHE A 45 -8.38 4.36 -10.89
CA PHE A 45 -8.01 5.56 -10.12
C PHE A 45 -8.10 5.31 -8.62
N GLU A 46 -9.19 4.72 -8.17
CA GLU A 46 -9.43 4.39 -6.77
C GLU A 46 -8.38 3.40 -6.26
N GLY A 47 -8.13 2.31 -7.01
CA GLY A 47 -7.11 1.32 -6.67
C GLY A 47 -5.70 1.92 -6.60
N ARG A 48 -5.36 2.86 -7.49
CA ARG A 48 -4.07 3.58 -7.42
C ARG A 48 -3.99 4.51 -6.21
N SER A 49 -5.08 5.19 -5.86
CA SER A 49 -5.12 6.07 -4.69
C SER A 49 -4.93 5.28 -3.40
N ILE A 50 -5.68 4.19 -3.23
CA ILE A 50 -5.60 3.28 -2.08
C ILE A 50 -4.21 2.66 -2.02
N GLY A 51 -3.69 2.17 -3.15
CA GLY A 51 -2.34 1.62 -3.22
C GLY A 51 -1.25 2.59 -2.77
N LYS A 52 -1.35 3.87 -3.16
CA LYS A 52 -0.39 4.92 -2.75
C LYS A 52 -0.45 5.17 -1.24
N ASP A 53 -1.65 5.31 -0.69
CA ASP A 53 -1.83 5.64 0.73
C ASP A 53 -1.39 4.47 1.62
N HIS A 54 -1.68 3.23 1.22
CA HIS A 54 -1.23 2.03 1.91
C HIS A 54 0.28 1.81 1.78
N ALA A 55 0.85 2.07 0.59
CA ALA A 55 2.29 1.98 0.39
C ALA A 55 3.06 2.98 1.27
N TRP A 56 2.50 4.18 1.48
CA TRP A 56 3.09 5.17 2.39
C TRP A 56 3.18 4.66 3.82
N GLN A 57 2.06 4.22 4.40
CA GLN A 57 2.00 3.68 5.78
C GLN A 57 3.00 2.53 5.98
N LEU A 58 3.08 1.67 4.98
CA LEU A 58 3.98 0.56 4.96
C LEU A 58 5.45 0.97 4.90
N SER A 59 5.77 1.92 4.02
CA SER A 59 7.12 2.44 3.88
C SER A 59 7.60 3.15 5.15
N GLU A 60 6.70 3.80 5.89
CA GLU A 60 7.00 4.41 7.19
C GLU A 60 7.46 3.36 8.21
N GLU A 61 6.76 2.23 8.29
CA GLU A 61 7.12 1.13 9.17
C GLU A 61 8.49 0.53 8.79
N VAL A 62 8.71 0.24 7.51
CA VAL A 62 10.00 -0.31 7.02
C VAL A 62 11.14 0.69 7.27
N GLY A 63 10.91 1.98 7.01
CA GLY A 63 11.87 3.05 7.23
C GLY A 63 12.24 3.22 8.70
N TYR A 64 11.26 3.10 9.61
CA TYR A 64 11.50 3.11 11.05
C TYR A 64 12.43 1.97 11.48
N TYR A 65 12.16 0.73 11.03
CA TYR A 65 13.02 -0.41 11.35
C TYR A 65 14.43 -0.26 10.78
N HIS A 66 14.55 0.25 9.55
CA HIS A 66 15.83 0.52 8.92
C HIS A 66 16.65 1.55 9.71
N GLY A 67 16.06 2.70 10.04
CA GLY A 67 16.73 3.75 10.81
C GLY A 67 17.12 3.28 12.21
N PHE A 68 16.22 2.58 12.89
CA PHE A 68 16.52 1.94 14.19
C PHE A 68 17.72 0.99 14.06
N ALA A 69 17.72 0.13 13.03
CA ALA A 69 18.78 -0.83 12.85
C ALA A 69 20.14 -0.18 12.58
N LEU A 70 20.17 0.89 11.78
CA LEU A 70 21.38 1.67 11.55
C LEU A 70 21.92 2.30 12.83
N VAL A 71 21.09 3.01 13.59
CA VAL A 71 21.54 3.72 14.81
C VAL A 71 22.11 2.73 15.82
N TRP A 72 21.39 1.64 16.08
CA TRP A 72 21.85 0.64 17.06
C TRP A 72 23.08 -0.12 16.57
N ALA A 73 23.19 -0.44 15.27
CA ALA A 73 24.41 -1.06 14.74
C ALA A 73 25.65 -0.16 14.96
N HIS A 74 25.54 1.15 14.75
CA HIS A 74 26.63 2.08 15.01
C HIS A 74 26.93 2.22 16.51
N LEU A 75 25.90 2.26 17.36
CA LEU A 75 26.07 2.38 18.81
C LEU A 75 26.77 1.14 19.40
N LEU A 76 26.36 -0.07 19.01
CA LEU A 76 27.04 -1.30 19.43
C LEU A 76 28.48 -1.35 18.93
N ALA A 77 28.73 -0.98 17.67
CA ALA A 77 30.09 -0.97 17.10
C ALA A 77 31.01 0.10 17.73
N ALA A 78 30.46 1.24 18.15
CA ALA A 78 31.21 2.26 18.90
C ALA A 78 31.54 1.77 20.31
N HIS A 79 30.63 0.99 20.91
CA HIS A 79 30.79 0.45 22.25
C HIS A 79 31.92 -0.61 22.33
N GLU A 80 32.13 -1.40 21.27
CA GLU A 80 33.24 -2.37 21.19
C GLU A 80 34.64 -1.72 21.24
N LYS A 81 34.77 -0.42 20.99
CA LYS A 81 36.05 0.31 20.90
C LYS A 81 36.39 1.17 22.13
N GLY A 82 35.51 1.23 23.13
CA GLY A 82 35.73 2.00 24.36
C GLY A 82 36.36 1.16 25.49
N PRO A 83 37.04 1.80 26.47
CA PRO A 83 37.45 1.11 27.70
C PRO A 83 36.20 0.76 28.51
N THR A 84 35.71 -0.46 28.29
CA THR A 84 34.91 -1.28 29.21
C THR A 84 34.18 -0.54 30.34
N ARG A 85 33.07 0.13 30.00
CA ARG A 85 32.09 0.63 30.98
C ARG A 85 30.78 -0.20 30.94
N TRP A 86 30.91 -1.52 30.91
CA TRP A 86 29.86 -2.43 31.41
C TRP A 86 30.39 -3.49 32.38
N ILE A 87 31.65 -3.38 32.84
CA ILE A 87 32.23 -4.29 33.86
C ILE A 87 31.51 -4.18 35.23
N PHE A 88 30.55 -3.26 35.40
CA PHE A 88 29.76 -3.16 36.63
C PHE A 88 28.46 -3.97 36.67
N SER A 89 28.11 -4.75 35.64
CA SER A 89 27.07 -5.79 35.77
C SER A 89 27.65 -7.13 35.33
N GLY A 90 28.13 -7.90 36.31
CA GLY A 90 28.97 -9.09 36.13
C GLY A 90 28.29 -10.32 35.51
N ASP A 91 27.69 -10.19 34.33
CA ASP A 91 27.06 -11.31 33.63
C ASP A 91 27.71 -11.57 32.27
N CYS A 92 28.34 -12.74 32.13
CA CYS A 92 28.80 -13.34 30.86
C CYS A 92 27.66 -13.46 29.81
N PHE A 93 26.40 -13.33 30.26
CA PHE A 93 25.18 -13.31 29.45
C PHE A 93 25.13 -12.19 28.38
N LEU A 94 25.91 -11.11 28.52
CA LEU A 94 25.88 -9.97 27.59
C LEU A 94 26.53 -10.24 26.22
N VAL A 95 27.45 -11.21 26.10
CA VAL A 95 28.21 -11.42 24.85
C VAL A 95 27.34 -12.08 23.78
N ASP A 96 26.60 -13.12 24.16
CA ASP A 96 25.65 -13.80 23.26
C ASP A 96 24.49 -12.88 22.87
N PHE A 97 24.06 -12.00 23.79
CA PHE A 97 22.99 -11.05 23.55
C PHE A 97 23.39 -9.97 22.55
N ALA A 98 24.61 -9.43 22.66
CA ALA A 98 25.17 -8.47 21.71
C ALA A 98 25.40 -9.09 20.32
N PHE A 99 25.87 -10.34 20.25
CA PHE A 99 26.04 -11.07 18.99
C PHE A 99 24.69 -11.36 18.31
N SER A 100 23.69 -11.76 19.08
CA SER A 100 22.32 -11.96 18.59
C SER A 100 21.69 -10.65 18.12
N ALA A 101 21.87 -9.55 18.87
CA ALA A 101 21.41 -8.23 18.49
C ALA A 101 22.01 -7.78 17.15
N THR A 102 23.33 -7.87 16.99
CA THR A 102 24.02 -7.47 15.74
C THR A 102 23.62 -8.32 14.54
N THR A 103 23.40 -9.63 14.72
CA THR A 103 22.92 -10.52 13.65
C THR A 103 21.51 -10.15 13.20
N ASN A 104 20.58 -9.96 14.15
CA ASN A 104 19.20 -9.58 13.82
C ASN A 104 19.14 -8.16 13.21
N LEU A 105 19.98 -7.22 13.66
CA LEU A 105 20.11 -5.88 13.06
C LEU A 105 20.52 -5.95 11.58
N ARG A 106 21.52 -6.78 11.24
CA ARG A 106 21.92 -6.99 9.83
C ARG A 106 20.79 -7.60 9.01
N GLN A 107 20.03 -8.53 9.56
CA GLN A 107 18.88 -9.12 8.88
C GLN A 107 17.77 -8.11 8.60
N ILE A 108 17.50 -7.18 9.54
CA ILE A 108 16.55 -6.08 9.31
C ILE A 108 17.02 -5.20 8.14
N LEU A 109 18.30 -4.83 8.10
CA LEU A 109 18.86 -4.03 7.01
C LEU A 109 18.74 -4.76 5.66
N PHE A 110 19.06 -6.06 5.61
CA PHE A 110 18.91 -6.86 4.39
C PHE A 110 17.44 -6.92 3.92
N LEU A 111 16.51 -7.21 4.83
CA LEU A 111 15.07 -7.27 4.52
C LEU A 111 14.50 -5.91 4.09
N SER A 112 15.05 -4.81 4.60
CA SER A 112 14.64 -3.47 4.17
C SER A 112 15.14 -3.13 2.76
N ALA A 113 16.31 -3.64 2.36
CA ALA A 113 16.88 -3.42 1.04
C ALA A 113 16.16 -4.21 -0.07
N SER A 114 15.54 -5.35 0.28
CA SER A 114 14.74 -6.13 -0.65
C SER A 114 13.32 -5.58 -0.87
N PHE A 115 12.94 -4.52 -0.16
CA PHE A 115 11.60 -3.95 -0.24
C PHE A 115 11.39 -3.22 -1.58
N PRO A 116 10.27 -3.46 -2.30
CA PRO A 116 10.04 -2.85 -3.61
C PRO A 116 9.72 -1.35 -3.45
N LEU A 117 10.66 -0.50 -3.86
CA LEU A 117 10.50 0.96 -3.84
C LEU A 117 9.94 1.53 -5.15
N ARG A 118 9.75 0.70 -6.18
CA ARG A 118 9.26 1.12 -7.50
C ARG A 118 8.14 0.21 -7.97
N ASN A 119 7.06 0.84 -8.42
CA ASN A 119 6.00 0.16 -9.16
C ASN A 119 6.41 0.09 -10.63
N ASN A 120 6.69 -1.11 -11.16
CA ASN A 120 6.99 -1.33 -12.57
C ASN A 120 5.71 -1.59 -13.36
N SER A 121 4.84 -0.57 -13.48
CA SER A 121 3.50 -0.71 -14.08
C SER A 121 3.46 -1.15 -15.57
N SER A 122 4.62 -1.24 -16.23
CA SER A 122 4.80 -1.72 -17.61
C SER A 122 5.21 -3.19 -17.69
N ALA A 123 5.60 -3.83 -16.58
CA ALA A 123 5.85 -5.25 -16.56
C ALA A 123 4.50 -5.99 -16.61
N PRO A 124 4.40 -7.14 -17.31
CA PRO A 124 3.25 -8.01 -17.17
C PRO A 124 2.99 -8.25 -15.69
N VAL A 125 1.73 -8.33 -15.27
CA VAL A 125 1.35 -8.78 -13.93
C VAL A 125 1.65 -10.29 -13.84
N GLU A 126 2.93 -10.66 -14.02
CA GLU A 126 3.54 -11.77 -13.31
C GLU A 126 3.18 -11.47 -11.87
N ARG A 127 2.20 -12.20 -11.34
CA ARG A 127 1.88 -12.25 -9.91
C ARG A 127 3.13 -12.78 -9.23
N SER A 128 4.14 -11.92 -9.13
CA SER A 128 5.30 -12.13 -8.31
C SER A 128 4.69 -12.32 -6.94
N GLU A 129 4.80 -13.55 -6.44
CA GLU A 129 4.34 -14.04 -5.15
C GLU A 129 5.13 -13.34 -4.02
N LEU A 130 5.26 -12.02 -4.12
CA LEU A 130 5.93 -11.17 -3.17
C LEU A 130 4.90 -10.88 -2.10
N ASP A 131 4.87 -11.74 -1.09
CA ASP A 131 4.07 -11.52 0.10
C ASP A 131 4.71 -10.44 0.97
N ILE A 132 4.33 -9.21 0.66
CA ILE A 132 4.72 -8.00 1.40
C ILE A 132 4.36 -8.14 2.90
N THR A 133 3.25 -8.80 3.22
CA THR A 133 2.82 -8.96 4.62
C THR A 133 3.70 -9.94 5.39
N ALA A 134 4.12 -11.03 4.74
CA ALA A 134 5.10 -11.96 5.31
C ALA A 134 6.46 -11.27 5.55
N MET A 135 6.92 -10.44 4.60
CA MET A 135 8.17 -9.68 4.77
C MET A 135 8.11 -8.76 5.99
N LEU A 136 7.01 -8.03 6.19
CA LEU A 136 6.82 -7.17 7.37
C LEU A 136 6.75 -7.97 8.66
N ASN A 137 6.03 -9.07 8.66
CA ASN A 137 5.94 -9.93 9.84
C ASN A 137 7.31 -10.46 10.24
N ASN A 138 8.15 -10.82 9.25
CA ASN A 138 9.55 -11.17 9.50
C ASN A 138 10.32 -10.01 10.13
N GLN A 139 10.22 -8.79 9.56
CA GLN A 139 10.87 -7.60 10.13
C GLN A 139 10.41 -7.32 11.57
N ARG A 140 9.11 -7.41 11.87
CA ARG A 140 8.54 -7.21 13.22
C ARG A 140 9.09 -8.21 14.23
N VAL A 141 9.22 -9.48 13.84
CA VAL A 141 9.79 -10.52 14.71
C VAL A 141 11.26 -10.22 15.02
N LYS A 142 12.03 -9.86 13.99
CA LYS A 142 13.45 -9.49 14.16
C LYS A 142 13.61 -8.24 15.02
N TYR A 143 12.79 -7.22 14.80
CA TYR A 143 12.78 -6.02 15.63
C TYR A 143 12.49 -6.33 17.09
N ARG A 144 11.48 -7.16 17.39
CA ARG A 144 11.19 -7.58 18.78
C ARG A 144 12.35 -8.35 19.40
N ALA A 145 12.99 -9.24 18.62
CA ALA A 145 14.17 -9.96 19.08
C ALA A 145 15.33 -9.01 19.41
N VAL A 146 15.59 -7.99 18.58
CA VAL A 146 16.60 -6.97 18.87
C VAL A 146 16.24 -6.17 20.10
N CYS A 147 14.99 -5.69 20.24
CA CYS A 147 14.54 -4.93 21.39
C CYS A 147 14.71 -5.69 22.70
N ALA A 148 14.36 -6.99 22.71
CA ALA A 148 14.69 -7.88 23.81
C ALA A 148 16.20 -7.88 24.03
N ALA A 149 16.98 -8.16 22.97
CA ALA A 149 18.45 -8.21 22.91
C ALA A 149 19.21 -6.92 23.32
N ILE A 150 18.53 -5.80 23.52
CA ILE A 150 19.16 -4.54 23.98
C ILE A 150 18.47 -3.96 25.22
N GLY A 151 17.45 -4.65 25.76
CA GLY A 151 16.68 -4.18 26.92
C GLY A 151 15.82 -2.95 26.65
N VAL A 152 15.45 -2.68 25.39
CA VAL A 152 14.62 -1.53 24.99
C VAL A 152 13.18 -1.97 24.79
N ARG A 153 12.23 -1.19 25.30
CA ARG A 153 10.81 -1.46 25.08
C ARG A 153 10.45 -1.23 23.61
N PRO A 154 9.85 -2.22 22.91
CA PRO A 154 9.40 -2.04 21.54
C PRO A 154 8.36 -0.92 21.42
N ARG A 155 8.59 0.04 20.53
CA ARG A 155 7.60 1.03 20.11
C ARG A 155 7.25 0.70 18.66
N ILE A 156 6.26 -0.17 18.49
CA ILE A 156 5.83 -0.64 17.18
C ILE A 156 4.78 0.33 16.63
N THR A 157 5.07 0.96 15.50
CA THR A 157 4.08 1.58 14.62
C THR A 157 3.69 0.55 13.57
N VAL A 158 2.67 -0.26 13.87
CA VAL A 158 2.14 -1.25 12.91
C VAL A 158 1.38 -0.49 11.84
N ALA A 159 1.81 -0.59 10.59
CA ALA A 159 0.95 -0.22 9.47
C ALA A 159 -0.26 -1.19 9.46
N SER A 160 -1.44 -0.70 9.81
CA SER A 160 -2.68 -1.48 9.71
C SER A 160 -3.14 -1.45 8.26
N ALA A 161 -3.10 -2.60 7.59
CA ALA A 161 -3.72 -2.74 6.27
C ALA A 161 -5.24 -2.67 6.44
N GLY A 162 -5.81 -1.47 6.34
CA GLY A 162 -7.24 -1.26 6.15
C GLY A 162 -8.11 -1.40 7.40
N THR A 163 -8.11 -0.36 8.23
CA THR A 163 -9.29 0.00 9.04
C THR A 163 -9.45 1.52 9.06
N ASN A 164 -9.73 2.11 7.90
CA ASN A 164 -10.36 3.43 7.88
C ASN A 164 -11.87 3.19 7.81
N SER A 165 -12.46 3.23 9.00
CA SER A 165 -13.89 3.29 9.24
C SER A 165 -14.53 4.37 8.35
N SER A 166 -15.49 3.97 7.54
CA SER A 166 -16.64 4.76 7.08
C SER A 166 -16.46 6.29 7.10
N SER A 167 -16.06 6.88 5.98
CA SER A 167 -16.50 8.22 5.61
C SER A 167 -18.00 8.18 5.30
N GLY A 168 -18.80 8.18 6.36
CA GLY A 168 -20.26 8.20 6.34
C GLY A 168 -20.78 9.25 7.30
N LYS A 169 -20.63 10.53 6.94
CA LYS A 169 -21.42 11.61 7.56
C LYS A 169 -21.88 12.59 6.48
N LEU A 170 -22.82 12.11 5.67
CA LEU A 170 -23.84 12.96 5.03
C LEU A 170 -25.08 12.88 5.93
N GLY A 171 -25.61 14.03 6.36
CA GLY A 171 -26.94 14.10 6.98
C GLY A 171 -27.11 15.15 8.08
N GLY A 172 -27.52 16.36 7.67
CA GLY A 172 -28.72 17.07 8.15
C GLY A 172 -28.86 17.45 9.63
N GLY A 173 -28.93 18.75 9.88
CA GLY A 173 -29.49 19.34 11.09
C GLY A 173 -29.66 20.84 10.91
N LEU A 174 -30.90 21.23 10.60
CA LEU A 174 -31.54 22.56 10.54
C LEU A 174 -30.71 23.79 10.90
#